data_AF-A0A3P8QF49-F1
#
_entry.id   AF-A0A3P8QF49-F1
#
_cell.length_a   1.000
_cell.length_b   1.000
_cell.length_c   1.000
_cell.angle_alpha   90.00
_cell.angle_beta   90.00
_cell.angle_gamma   90.00
#
_symmetry.space_group_name_H-M   'P 1'
#
loop_
_entity.id
_entity.type
_entity.pdbx_description
1 polymer ?
#
loop_
_entity_poly.entity_id
_entity_poly.type
_entity_poly.pdbx_seq_one_letter_code
_entity_poly.pdbx_strand_id
1 'polypeptide(L)'
;MSEKESECFFSVGSQKYKVDFTTMIQTNVATGFQRGVRSLVRLVVGSGLVSSCFHPLFTLLDSSMGSLQRIQIIILLELYMQKQRGKATGSLERHLFHGTTKEASEEICTSNFDPRVAGVNGVSHGHGTYFATAASHSHMFSAQFGPDEVCHMFLAKVLVGKVTVGRSHYRRPPKLTSRKKQHRLYDACVDNVNLPTMFVVFDSCQCYPYYLIKYKNLPKEIDI
;
A
#
# COMPACT_ATOMS: atom_id res chain seq x y z
N MET A 1 4.48 30.94 8.53
CA MET A 1 3.51 30.49 7.50
C MET A 1 4.31 29.78 6.43
N SER A 2 4.20 28.45 6.33
CA SER A 2 4.87 27.67 5.27
C SER A 2 3.98 27.72 4.03
N GLU A 3 4.51 28.21 2.91
CA GLU A 3 3.87 28.10 1.61
C GLU A 3 3.66 26.61 1.32
N LYS A 4 2.41 26.19 1.11
CA LYS A 4 2.11 24.83 0.65
C LYS A 4 2.40 24.79 -0.83
N GLU A 5 3.28 23.88 -1.26
CA GLU A 5 3.50 23.62 -2.68
C GLU A 5 2.16 23.26 -3.35
N SER A 6 1.77 24.06 -4.34
CA SER A 6 0.53 23.89 -5.10
C SER A 6 0.63 22.80 -6.16
N GLU A 7 1.83 22.28 -6.41
CA GLU A 7 2.10 21.27 -7.44
C GLU A 7 3.00 20.15 -6.92
N CYS A 8 2.82 18.94 -7.44
CA CYS A 8 3.67 17.78 -7.17
C CYS A 8 4.07 17.10 -8.47
N PHE A 9 5.30 16.56 -8.52
CA PHE A 9 5.78 15.78 -9.66
C PHE A 9 6.04 14.33 -9.22
N PHE A 10 5.65 13.37 -10.06
CA PHE A 10 5.97 11.95 -9.85
C PHE A 10 6.25 11.26 -11.18
N SER A 11 6.82 10.06 -11.14
CA SER A 11 7.13 9.29 -12.36
C SER A 11 6.52 7.89 -12.30
N VAL A 12 6.01 7.42 -13.44
CA VAL A 12 5.59 6.04 -13.65
C VAL A 12 6.40 5.46 -14.81
N GLY A 13 7.32 4.55 -14.50
CA GLY A 13 8.27 4.06 -15.49
C GLY A 13 9.16 5.18 -16.00
N SER A 14 9.21 5.37 -17.32
CA SER A 14 9.92 6.50 -17.97
C SER A 14 9.07 7.77 -18.11
N GLN A 15 7.80 7.75 -17.70
CA GLN A 15 6.88 8.87 -17.88
C GLN A 15 6.81 9.71 -16.62
N LYS A 16 6.96 11.04 -16.77
CA LYS A 16 6.84 12.01 -15.69
C LYS A 16 5.46 12.66 -15.71
N TYR A 17 4.92 12.96 -14.54
CA TYR A 17 3.62 13.58 -14.35
C TYR A 17 3.72 14.76 -13.39
N LYS A 18 2.84 15.74 -13.58
CA LYS A 18 2.60 16.88 -12.69
C LYS A 18 1.17 16.81 -12.17
N VAL A 19 0.96 17.01 -10.87
CA VAL A 19 -0.36 17.21 -10.25
C VAL A 19 -0.41 18.65 -9.80
N ASP A 20 -1.40 19.39 -10.25
CA ASP A 20 -1.78 20.69 -9.70
C ASP A 20 -2.89 20.45 -8.67
N PHE A 21 -2.63 20.77 -7.41
CA PHE A 21 -3.57 20.57 -6.29
C PHE A 21 -4.62 21.67 -6.21
N THR A 22 -4.44 22.79 -6.90
CA THR A 22 -5.43 23.87 -7.01
C THR A 22 -6.51 23.50 -8.02
N THR A 23 -6.09 23.06 -9.20
CA THR A 23 -7.02 22.68 -10.28
C THR A 23 -7.45 21.22 -10.18
N MET A 24 -6.75 20.43 -9.36
CA MET A 24 -6.89 18.98 -9.31
C MET A 24 -6.74 18.37 -10.70
N ILE A 25 -5.75 18.83 -11.45
CA ILE A 25 -5.40 18.31 -12.77
C ILE A 25 -4.06 17.60 -12.69
N GLN A 26 -4.03 16.38 -13.20
CA GLN A 26 -2.80 15.66 -13.42
C GLN A 26 -2.44 15.70 -14.92
N THR A 27 -1.22 16.10 -15.23
CA THR A 27 -0.67 16.26 -16.57
C THR A 27 0.51 15.31 -16.78
N ASN A 28 0.51 14.53 -17.86
CA ASN A 28 1.72 13.84 -18.31
C ASN A 28 2.67 14.87 -18.93
N VAL A 29 3.89 14.98 -18.41
CA VAL A 29 4.86 16.01 -18.78
C VAL A 29 5.35 15.83 -20.22
N ALA A 30 5.43 14.60 -20.72
CA ALA A 30 5.94 14.32 -22.06
C ALA A 30 4.87 14.49 -23.15
N THR A 31 3.62 14.12 -22.87
CA THR A 31 2.53 14.11 -23.87
C THR A 31 1.54 15.25 -23.70
N GLY A 32 1.58 15.98 -22.58
CA GLY A 32 0.59 16.99 -22.23
C GLY A 32 -0.79 16.42 -21.89
N PHE A 33 -0.98 15.10 -21.89
CA PHE A 33 -2.26 14.48 -21.57
C PHE A 33 -2.72 14.86 -20.17
N GLN A 34 -3.92 15.42 -20.05
CA GLN A 34 -4.51 15.89 -18.81
C GLN A 34 -5.70 15.06 -18.40
N ARG A 35 -5.92 14.98 -17.09
CA ARG A 35 -7.15 14.44 -16.51
C ARG A 35 -7.38 14.98 -15.11
N GLY A 36 -8.64 15.00 -14.70
CA GLY A 36 -9.02 15.36 -13.34
C GLY A 36 -8.54 14.32 -12.33
N VAL A 37 -8.10 14.79 -11.18
CA VAL A 37 -7.91 14.05 -9.93
C VAL A 37 -8.91 14.60 -8.90
N ARG A 38 -9.20 13.87 -7.82
CA ARG A 38 -10.14 14.35 -6.80
C ARG A 38 -9.46 14.41 -5.45
N SER A 39 -9.57 15.55 -4.79
CA SER A 39 -9.12 15.71 -3.41
C SER A 39 -10.14 15.09 -2.45
N LEU A 40 -9.65 14.76 -1.28
CA LEU A 40 -10.08 13.64 -0.46
C LEU A 40 -11.25 13.96 0.47
N VAL A 41 -12.18 13.01 0.66
CA VAL A 41 -13.14 13.05 1.78
C VAL A 41 -12.43 12.49 3.01
N ARG A 42 -12.10 13.35 3.99
CA ARG A 42 -11.68 12.92 5.32
C ARG A 42 -12.90 12.31 6.02
N LEU A 43 -12.90 10.98 6.19
CA LEU A 43 -13.90 10.34 7.03
C LEU A 43 -13.42 10.41 8.47
N VAL A 44 -14.05 11.26 9.26
CA VAL A 44 -13.94 11.24 10.73
C VAL A 44 -14.86 10.11 11.19
N VAL A 45 -14.31 9.10 11.84
CA VAL A 45 -15.12 7.99 12.35
C VAL A 45 -15.90 8.50 13.56
N GLY A 46 -17.21 8.63 13.37
CA GLY A 46 -18.19 9.23 14.29
C GLY A 46 -19.59 9.35 13.69
N SER A 47 -19.74 9.21 12.36
CA SER A 47 -21.02 9.22 11.67
C SER A 47 -21.34 7.89 10.97
N GLY A 48 -21.89 6.95 11.74
CA GLY A 48 -22.96 6.01 11.33
C GLY A 48 -22.85 5.09 10.11
N LEU A 49 -21.81 5.12 9.27
CA LEU A 49 -21.71 4.26 8.08
C LEU A 49 -20.29 3.74 7.90
N VAL A 50 -19.98 2.60 8.52
CA VAL A 50 -18.76 1.85 8.23
C VAL A 50 -19.13 0.43 7.80
N SER A 51 -18.82 0.12 6.53
CA SER A 51 -19.11 -1.15 5.85
C SER A 51 -18.44 -2.36 6.52
N SER A 52 -19.00 -3.55 6.33
CA SER A 52 -18.52 -4.83 6.87
C SER A 52 -17.06 -5.17 6.51
N CYS A 53 -16.48 -4.51 5.50
CA CYS A 53 -15.07 -4.65 5.11
C CYS A 53 -14.07 -4.17 6.18
N PHE A 54 -14.52 -3.44 7.21
CA PHE A 54 -13.66 -2.89 8.27
C PHE A 54 -13.65 -3.73 9.56
N HIS A 55 -14.41 -4.82 9.63
CA HIS A 55 -14.50 -5.65 10.84
C HIS A 55 -13.13 -6.13 11.38
N PRO A 56 -12.15 -6.52 10.53
CA PRO A 56 -10.79 -6.88 10.99
C PRO A 56 -9.93 -5.68 11.42
N LEU A 57 -10.26 -4.47 10.97
CA LEU A 57 -9.62 -3.22 11.41
C LEU A 57 -10.11 -2.84 12.82
N PHE A 58 -11.38 -3.11 13.12
CA PHE A 58 -12.01 -2.82 14.40
C PHE A 58 -11.65 -3.82 15.51
N THR A 59 -11.33 -5.08 15.19
CA THR A 59 -10.97 -6.09 16.22
C THR A 59 -9.57 -5.90 16.81
N LEU A 60 -8.75 -5.02 16.23
CA LEU A 60 -7.36 -4.78 16.63
C LEU A 60 -7.10 -3.37 17.16
N LEU A 61 -8.07 -2.46 17.03
CA LEU A 61 -7.96 -1.06 17.42
C LEU A 61 -9.12 -0.73 18.37
N ASP A 62 -9.12 -1.39 19.52
CA ASP A 62 -9.86 -0.86 20.65
C ASP A 62 -9.20 0.47 21.04
N SER A 63 -10.01 1.52 21.06
CA SER A 63 -9.75 2.90 21.51
C SER A 63 -8.65 3.77 20.81
N SER A 64 -9.13 4.77 20.04
CA SER A 64 -8.46 5.97 19.43
C SER A 64 -7.95 5.93 17.97
N MET A 65 -8.77 5.47 17.04
CA MET A 65 -8.50 5.71 15.62
C MET A 65 -8.64 7.20 15.26
N GLY A 66 -7.51 7.91 15.04
CA GLY A 66 -7.47 9.36 14.88
C GLY A 66 -7.99 9.89 13.52
N SER A 67 -7.72 9.19 12.41
CA SER A 67 -8.33 9.49 11.11
C SER A 67 -8.10 8.40 10.05
N LEU A 68 -9.09 8.21 9.18
CA LEU A 68 -8.98 7.35 7.99
C LEU A 68 -9.02 8.24 6.73
N GLN A 69 -8.03 8.07 5.86
CA GLN A 69 -7.88 8.84 4.63
C GLN A 69 -7.94 7.88 3.43
N ARG A 70 -9.02 7.93 2.63
CA ARG A 70 -9.13 7.17 1.38
C ARG A 70 -8.21 7.74 0.31
N ILE A 71 -7.33 6.94 -0.26
CA ILE A 71 -6.43 7.40 -1.33
C ILE A 71 -7.08 7.14 -2.68
N GLN A 72 -7.14 8.19 -3.52
CA GLN A 72 -7.71 8.11 -4.85
C GLN A 72 -6.79 8.75 -5.89
N ILE A 73 -5.73 8.04 -6.25
CA ILE A 73 -4.81 8.45 -7.31
C ILE A 73 -5.18 7.66 -8.56
N ILE A 74 -5.86 8.34 -9.48
CA ILE A 74 -6.54 7.69 -10.61
C ILE A 74 -5.56 6.93 -11.51
N ILE A 75 -4.26 7.30 -11.57
CA ILE A 75 -3.28 6.62 -12.47
C ILE A 75 -2.85 5.32 -11.85
N LEU A 76 -2.58 5.35 -10.54
CA LEU A 76 -2.20 4.15 -9.82
C LEU A 76 -3.35 3.16 -9.84
N LEU A 77 -4.59 3.64 -9.72
CA LEU A 77 -5.78 2.81 -9.88
C LEU A 77 -5.90 2.25 -11.30
N GLU A 78 -5.72 3.06 -12.34
CA GLU A 78 -5.77 2.59 -13.74
C GLU A 78 -4.68 1.56 -14.05
N LEU A 79 -3.43 1.78 -13.64
CA LEU A 79 -2.32 0.84 -13.81
C LEU A 79 -2.59 -0.47 -13.08
N TYR A 80 -3.10 -0.38 -11.85
CA TYR A 80 -3.54 -1.53 -11.08
C TYR A 80 -4.67 -2.31 -11.78
N MET A 81 -5.68 -1.61 -12.30
CA MET A 81 -6.80 -2.22 -13.02
C MET A 81 -6.38 -2.81 -14.37
N GLN A 82 -5.44 -2.19 -15.08
CA GLN A 82 -4.82 -2.75 -16.29
C GLN A 82 -4.08 -4.05 -15.96
N LYS A 83 -3.29 -4.06 -14.87
CA LYS A 83 -2.60 -5.27 -14.38
C LYS A 83 -3.58 -6.37 -14.00
N GLN A 84 -4.70 -6.04 -13.35
CA GLN A 84 -5.79 -6.99 -13.05
C GLN A 84 -6.36 -7.61 -14.32
N ARG A 85 -6.76 -6.79 -15.30
CA ARG A 85 -7.36 -7.26 -16.57
C ARG A 85 -6.42 -8.18 -17.35
N GLY A 86 -5.11 -7.95 -17.26
CA GLY A 86 -4.09 -8.81 -17.87
C GLY A 86 -3.90 -10.18 -17.18
N LYS A 87 -4.47 -10.40 -16.00
CA LYS A 87 -4.45 -11.70 -15.31
C LYS A 87 -5.78 -12.44 -15.56
N ALA A 88 -5.69 -13.66 -16.09
CA ALA A 88 -6.86 -14.53 -16.22
C ALA A 88 -7.52 -14.77 -14.86
N THR A 89 -8.85 -14.97 -14.87
CA THR A 89 -9.73 -15.23 -13.73
C THR A 89 -9.05 -16.02 -12.61
N GLY A 90 -8.89 -15.39 -11.44
CA GLY A 90 -8.20 -15.96 -10.28
C GLY A 90 -7.05 -15.15 -9.70
N SER A 91 -6.84 -13.88 -10.09
CA SER A 91 -6.07 -12.97 -9.24
C SER A 91 -6.83 -12.76 -7.95
N LEU A 92 -6.48 -13.52 -6.91
CA LEU A 92 -6.96 -13.31 -5.55
C LEU A 92 -6.47 -11.93 -5.10
N GLU A 93 -7.22 -10.87 -5.40
CA GLU A 93 -7.02 -9.57 -4.78
C GLU A 93 -7.19 -9.75 -3.28
N ARG A 94 -6.23 -9.23 -2.50
CA ARG A 94 -6.33 -9.19 -1.04
C ARG A 94 -6.20 -7.77 -0.57
N HIS A 95 -6.95 -7.46 0.49
CA HIS A 95 -6.73 -6.25 1.27
C HIS A 95 -5.72 -6.60 2.36
N LEU A 96 -4.57 -5.95 2.33
CA LEU A 96 -3.45 -6.25 3.23
C LEU A 96 -2.89 -4.95 3.83
N PHE A 97 -2.24 -5.08 4.99
CA PHE A 97 -1.71 -3.96 5.75
C PHE A 97 -0.23 -3.69 5.44
N HIS A 98 0.19 -2.43 5.51
CA HIS A 98 1.58 -2.01 5.38
C HIS A 98 1.86 -0.87 6.34
N GLY A 99 2.57 -1.14 7.45
CA GLY A 99 3.05 -0.11 8.36
C GLY A 99 4.28 0.59 7.80
N THR A 100 4.38 1.90 7.99
CA THR A 100 5.48 2.71 7.46
C THR A 100 5.73 3.95 8.32
N THR A 101 6.82 4.66 8.07
CA THR A 101 7.07 5.98 8.65
C THR A 101 6.20 7.06 7.99
N LYS A 102 6.10 8.23 8.63
CA LYS A 102 5.39 9.39 8.08
C LYS A 102 5.96 9.80 6.72
N GLU A 103 7.28 9.92 6.62
CA GLU A 103 8.01 10.38 5.43
C GLU A 103 7.75 9.42 4.26
N ALA A 104 7.93 8.12 4.49
CA ALA A 104 7.65 7.11 3.47
C ALA A 104 6.15 7.05 3.10
N SER A 105 5.24 7.40 4.02
CA SER A 105 3.81 7.45 3.70
C SER A 105 3.46 8.56 2.71
N GLU A 106 4.14 9.71 2.79
CA GLU A 106 3.96 10.81 1.85
C GLU A 106 4.47 10.44 0.45
N GLU A 107 5.62 9.75 0.38
CA GLU A 107 6.16 9.21 -0.87
C GLU A 107 5.23 8.15 -1.48
N ILE A 108 4.70 7.21 -0.70
CA ILE A 108 3.77 6.18 -1.20
C ILE A 108 2.48 6.82 -1.75
N CYS A 109 2.01 7.90 -1.13
CA CYS A 109 0.85 8.65 -1.59
C CYS A 109 1.12 9.45 -2.88
N THR A 110 2.36 9.67 -3.28
CA THR A 110 2.67 10.37 -4.55
C THR A 110 3.09 9.39 -5.64
N SER A 111 3.86 8.37 -5.28
CA SER A 111 4.60 7.53 -6.23
C SER A 111 4.26 6.04 -6.17
N ASN A 112 3.26 5.65 -5.36
CA ASN A 112 2.92 4.25 -5.05
C ASN A 112 4.02 3.54 -4.21
N PHE A 113 3.76 2.30 -3.84
CA PHE A 113 4.78 1.42 -3.26
C PHE A 113 5.90 1.15 -4.28
N ASP A 114 7.15 1.23 -3.84
CA ASP A 114 8.32 0.90 -4.65
C ASP A 114 9.07 -0.32 -4.09
N PRO A 115 8.92 -1.51 -4.71
CA PRO A 115 9.66 -2.71 -4.33
C PRO A 115 11.19 -2.55 -4.33
N ARG A 116 11.74 -1.55 -5.03
CA ARG A 116 13.19 -1.29 -5.12
C ARG A 116 13.75 -0.63 -3.86
N VAL A 117 12.91 0.00 -3.06
CA VAL A 117 13.28 0.65 -1.78
C VAL A 117 13.23 -0.35 -0.61
N ALA A 118 12.87 -1.61 -0.89
CA ALA A 118 12.81 -2.68 0.10
C ALA A 118 14.18 -2.92 0.77
N GLY A 119 14.15 -3.17 2.08
CA GLY A 119 15.33 -3.60 2.85
C GLY A 119 15.55 -2.86 4.17
N VAL A 120 14.86 -1.74 4.39
CA VAL A 120 14.93 -0.98 5.66
C VAL A 120 14.55 -1.85 6.86
N ASN A 121 13.58 -2.76 6.70
CA ASN A 121 13.08 -3.66 7.74
C ASN A 121 13.47 -5.15 7.51
N GLY A 122 14.48 -5.39 6.66
CA GLY A 122 14.93 -6.74 6.28
C GLY A 122 14.25 -7.31 5.02
N VAL A 123 14.84 -8.37 4.47
CA VAL A 123 14.43 -9.02 3.20
C VAL A 123 14.30 -10.54 3.33
N SER A 124 13.75 -11.06 4.42
CA SER A 124 13.68 -12.52 4.68
C SER A 124 13.05 -13.37 3.57
N HIS A 125 12.10 -12.80 2.80
CA HIS A 125 11.29 -13.48 1.80
C HIS A 125 11.41 -12.87 0.40
N GLY A 126 12.38 -11.95 0.22
CA GLY A 126 12.74 -11.34 -1.05
C GLY A 126 12.83 -9.82 -0.99
N HIS A 127 13.46 -9.25 -2.01
CA HIS A 127 13.57 -7.81 -2.24
C HIS A 127 12.30 -7.30 -2.92
N GLY A 128 11.25 -7.06 -2.12
CA GLY A 128 9.99 -6.51 -2.60
C GLY A 128 9.22 -5.78 -1.51
N THR A 129 8.02 -5.30 -1.82
CA THR A 129 7.14 -4.65 -0.85
C THR A 129 6.41 -5.69 -0.02
N TYR A 130 6.52 -5.56 1.31
CA TYR A 130 5.91 -6.45 2.28
C TYR A 130 4.52 -5.97 2.69
N PHE A 131 3.59 -6.91 2.81
CA PHE A 131 2.23 -6.67 3.26
C PHE A 131 1.81 -7.74 4.25
N ALA A 132 1.21 -7.35 5.38
CA ALA A 132 0.73 -8.28 6.40
C ALA A 132 -0.77 -8.55 6.26
N THR A 133 -1.20 -9.75 6.66
CA THR A 133 -2.64 -10.06 6.76
C THR A 133 -3.30 -9.42 7.99
N ALA A 134 -2.54 -9.17 9.04
CA ALA A 134 -3.00 -8.56 10.28
C ALA A 134 -2.39 -7.17 10.49
N ALA A 135 -3.21 -6.21 10.94
CA ALA A 135 -2.77 -4.85 11.25
C ALA A 135 -1.74 -4.82 12.40
N SER A 136 -1.86 -5.69 13.41
CA SER A 136 -0.89 -5.82 14.51
C SER A 136 0.52 -6.12 14.04
N HIS A 137 0.66 -6.96 13.00
CA HIS A 137 1.96 -7.24 12.44
C HIS A 137 2.51 -5.98 11.74
N SER A 138 1.69 -5.30 10.96
CA SER A 138 2.09 -4.02 10.34
C SER A 138 2.42 -2.92 11.35
N HIS A 139 1.78 -2.91 12.52
CA HIS A 139 2.02 -1.93 13.58
C HIS A 139 3.51 -1.85 13.98
N MET A 140 4.20 -2.99 14.02
CA MET A 140 5.62 -3.05 14.38
C MET A 140 6.52 -2.24 13.42
N PHE A 141 6.03 -1.96 12.21
CA PHE A 141 6.73 -1.17 11.19
C PHE A 141 6.17 0.25 11.05
N SER A 142 5.11 0.58 11.79
CA SER A 142 4.54 1.93 11.87
C SER A 142 5.39 2.77 12.82
N ALA A 143 6.54 3.25 12.35
CA ALA A 143 7.52 3.92 13.20
C ALA A 143 6.92 5.12 13.95
N GLN A 144 7.24 5.21 15.24
CA GLN A 144 6.80 6.27 16.16
C GLN A 144 7.96 7.22 16.40
N PHE A 145 8.23 8.11 15.44
CA PHE A 145 9.24 9.14 15.63
C PHE A 145 8.61 10.51 15.34
N GLY A 146 8.57 11.36 16.36
CA GLY A 146 8.07 12.72 16.27
C GLY A 146 7.15 13.12 17.44
N PRO A 147 6.95 14.42 17.66
CA PRO A 147 6.23 14.96 18.83
C PRO A 147 4.75 14.57 18.90
N ASP A 148 4.16 14.10 17.78
CA ASP A 148 2.74 13.77 17.72
C ASP A 148 2.42 12.28 17.98
N GLU A 149 3.44 11.39 18.01
CA GLU A 149 3.29 9.93 18.22
C GLU A 149 2.26 9.25 17.29
N VAL A 150 2.11 9.77 16.05
CA VAL A 150 1.14 9.24 15.07
C VAL A 150 1.77 8.12 14.24
N CYS A 151 1.18 6.93 14.34
CA CYS A 151 1.48 5.78 13.51
C CYS A 151 0.83 5.90 12.12
N HIS A 152 1.55 5.47 11.08
CA HIS A 152 1.09 5.50 9.69
C HIS A 152 1.02 4.08 9.12
N MET A 153 -0.15 3.69 8.61
CA MET A 153 -0.36 2.36 8.04
C MET A 153 -1.27 2.44 6.82
N PHE A 154 -0.96 1.69 5.77
CA PHE A 154 -1.86 1.54 4.63
C PHE A 154 -2.70 0.28 4.75
N LEU A 155 -3.96 0.38 4.33
CA LEU A 155 -4.71 -0.75 3.79
C LEU A 155 -4.56 -0.69 2.27
N ALA A 156 -3.95 -1.71 1.67
CA ALA A 156 -3.65 -1.76 0.24
C ALA A 156 -4.44 -2.88 -0.44
N LYS A 157 -4.81 -2.66 -1.70
CA LYS A 157 -5.29 -3.72 -2.59
C LYS A 157 -4.10 -4.37 -3.27
N VAL A 158 -3.94 -5.68 -3.13
CA VAL A 158 -2.75 -6.40 -3.60
C VAL A 158 -3.13 -7.61 -4.44
N LEU A 159 -2.56 -7.71 -5.64
CA LEU A 159 -2.74 -8.82 -6.57
C LEU A 159 -1.79 -9.97 -6.25
N VAL A 160 -2.12 -10.75 -5.21
CA VAL A 160 -1.22 -11.80 -4.71
C VAL A 160 -1.16 -13.02 -5.63
N GLY A 161 -2.22 -13.29 -6.41
CA GLY A 161 -2.26 -14.36 -7.41
C GLY A 161 -1.77 -15.71 -6.87
N LYS A 162 -0.89 -16.38 -7.63
CA LYS A 162 -0.22 -17.61 -7.21
C LYS A 162 0.97 -17.30 -6.32
N VAL A 163 1.02 -17.95 -5.17
CA VAL A 163 2.06 -17.72 -4.18
C VAL A 163 2.98 -18.92 -3.98
N THR A 164 4.16 -18.64 -3.46
CA THR A 164 5.19 -19.62 -3.07
C THR A 164 5.96 -19.07 -1.88
N VAL A 165 6.66 -19.94 -1.13
CA VAL A 165 7.55 -19.48 -0.06
C VAL A 165 8.67 -18.60 -0.64
N GLY A 166 8.86 -17.43 -0.04
CA GLY A 166 9.90 -16.48 -0.41
C GLY A 166 11.27 -16.85 0.17
N ARG A 167 12.33 -16.35 -0.47
CA ARG A 167 13.71 -16.48 0.01
C ARG A 167 14.42 -15.14 -0.11
N SER A 168 15.39 -14.91 0.78
CA SER A 168 16.00 -13.59 0.91
C SER A 168 16.69 -13.07 -0.35
N HIS A 169 17.31 -13.94 -1.14
CA HIS A 169 17.98 -13.58 -2.38
C HIS A 169 17.03 -13.35 -3.57
N TYR A 170 15.71 -13.52 -3.41
CA TYR A 170 14.77 -13.32 -4.51
C TYR A 170 14.60 -11.85 -4.83
N ARG A 171 14.86 -11.46 -6.08
CA ARG A 171 14.55 -10.14 -6.64
C ARG A 171 13.28 -10.11 -7.50
N ARG A 172 12.70 -11.30 -7.70
CA ARG A 172 11.44 -11.56 -8.40
C ARG A 172 10.92 -12.93 -7.94
N PRO A 173 9.61 -13.23 -8.10
CA PRO A 173 9.10 -14.54 -7.76
C PRO A 173 9.79 -15.65 -8.58
N PRO A 174 9.96 -16.86 -8.03
CA PRO A 174 10.54 -17.97 -8.76
C PRO A 174 9.59 -18.47 -9.88
N LYS A 175 10.12 -19.33 -10.76
CA LYS A 175 9.31 -19.99 -11.81
C LYS A 175 8.31 -20.97 -11.21
N LEU A 176 7.16 -21.13 -11.85
CA LEU A 176 6.18 -22.17 -11.50
C LEU A 176 6.81 -23.56 -11.65
N THR A 177 6.52 -24.46 -10.71
CA THR A 177 7.07 -25.82 -10.65
C THR A 177 6.51 -26.78 -11.70
N SER A 178 5.43 -26.40 -12.41
CA SER A 178 4.83 -27.25 -13.45
C SER A 178 5.65 -27.29 -14.73
N ARG A 179 6.01 -28.50 -15.19
CA ARG A 179 6.76 -28.73 -16.45
C ARG A 179 6.12 -28.07 -17.68
N LYS A 180 4.79 -27.90 -17.71
CA LYS A 180 4.07 -27.26 -18.83
C LYS A 180 4.05 -25.73 -18.77
N LYS A 181 4.53 -25.10 -17.68
CA LYS A 181 4.46 -23.64 -17.45
C LYS A 181 5.78 -23.05 -16.94
N GLN A 182 6.91 -23.67 -17.27
CA GLN A 182 8.23 -23.31 -16.74
C GLN A 182 8.68 -21.86 -17.06
N HIS A 183 8.08 -21.22 -18.06
CA HIS A 183 8.33 -19.81 -18.39
C HIS A 183 7.53 -18.82 -17.54
N ARG A 184 6.52 -19.27 -16.79
CA ARG A 184 5.67 -18.41 -15.95
C ARG A 184 6.23 -18.33 -14.53
N LEU A 185 6.18 -17.15 -13.94
CA LEU A 185 6.55 -16.92 -12.54
C LEU A 185 5.33 -17.10 -11.63
N TYR A 186 5.59 -17.31 -10.34
CA TYR A 186 4.62 -16.98 -9.30
C TYR A 186 4.32 -15.47 -9.30
N ASP A 187 3.23 -15.07 -8.66
CA ASP A 187 2.78 -13.69 -8.60
C ASP A 187 3.28 -12.95 -7.35
N ALA A 188 3.42 -13.67 -6.23
CA ALA A 188 3.93 -13.13 -4.97
C ALA A 188 4.66 -14.23 -4.17
N CYS A 189 5.47 -13.79 -3.20
CA CYS A 189 6.09 -14.66 -2.20
C CYS A 189 5.35 -14.54 -0.86
N VAL A 190 5.40 -15.59 -0.05
CA VAL A 190 4.82 -15.63 1.31
C VAL A 190 5.78 -16.26 2.30
N ASP A 191 5.51 -16.08 3.59
CA ASP A 191 6.19 -16.77 4.69
C ASP A 191 5.77 -18.25 4.77
N ASN A 192 4.46 -18.53 4.65
CA ASN A 192 3.88 -19.86 4.67
C ASN A 192 2.77 -19.98 3.62
N VAL A 193 2.79 -21.02 2.78
CA VAL A 193 1.80 -21.19 1.70
C VAL A 193 0.42 -21.61 2.21
N ASN A 194 0.37 -22.35 3.32
CA ASN A 194 -0.89 -22.86 3.88
C ASN A 194 -1.61 -21.78 4.69
N LEU A 195 -0.87 -21.02 5.49
CA LEU A 195 -1.39 -19.93 6.31
C LEU A 195 -0.47 -18.71 6.23
N PRO A 196 -0.56 -17.92 5.15
CA PRO A 196 0.31 -16.77 4.95
C PRO A 196 -0.03 -15.66 5.94
N THR A 197 0.97 -15.19 6.67
CA THR A 197 0.85 -13.98 7.52
C THR A 197 1.42 -12.75 6.83
N MET A 198 2.29 -12.97 5.84
CA MET A 198 2.90 -11.93 5.03
C MET A 198 2.95 -12.29 3.55
N PHE A 199 2.81 -11.27 2.71
CA PHE A 199 2.98 -11.33 1.27
C PHE A 199 4.06 -10.35 0.82
N VAL A 200 4.88 -10.77 -0.14
CA VAL A 200 5.91 -9.94 -0.78
C VAL A 200 5.60 -9.86 -2.27
N VAL A 201 5.41 -8.64 -2.77
CA VAL A 201 5.22 -8.36 -4.21
C VAL A 201 6.41 -7.60 -4.77
N PHE A 202 6.70 -7.84 -6.04
CA PHE A 202 7.94 -7.38 -6.70
C PHE A 202 7.68 -6.37 -7.82
N ASP A 203 6.42 -5.99 -8.03
CA ASP A 203 5.99 -5.04 -9.06
C ASP A 203 4.99 -4.07 -8.42
N SER A 204 5.27 -2.77 -8.51
CA SER A 204 4.46 -1.69 -7.94
C SER A 204 3.03 -1.67 -8.51
N CYS A 205 2.84 -2.13 -9.75
CA CYS A 205 1.51 -2.22 -10.36
C CYS A 205 0.66 -3.37 -9.79
N GLN A 206 1.24 -4.25 -8.95
CA GLN A 206 0.48 -5.28 -8.24
C GLN A 206 -0.21 -4.77 -6.98
N CYS A 207 0.08 -3.54 -6.54
CA CYS A 207 -0.47 -2.99 -5.32
C CYS A 207 -0.98 -1.55 -5.53
N TYR A 208 -2.04 -1.22 -4.80
CA TYR A 208 -2.62 0.11 -4.78
C TYR A 208 -2.90 0.53 -3.33
N PRO A 209 -2.33 1.64 -2.83
CA PRO A 209 -2.60 2.16 -1.50
C PRO A 209 -4.06 2.63 -1.47
N TYR A 210 -4.93 1.89 -0.79
CA TYR A 210 -6.36 2.12 -0.84
C TYR A 210 -6.81 3.11 0.25
N TYR A 211 -6.29 2.94 1.46
CA TYR A 211 -6.46 3.87 2.56
C TYR A 211 -5.13 4.08 3.29
N LEU A 212 -4.90 5.31 3.75
CA LEU A 212 -3.94 5.63 4.80
C LEU A 212 -4.70 5.76 6.12
N ILE A 213 -4.27 4.97 7.10
CA ILE A 213 -4.79 4.92 8.47
C ILE A 213 -3.76 5.63 9.34
N LYS A 214 -4.22 6.64 10.09
CA LYS A 214 -3.42 7.36 11.09
C LYS A 214 -4.03 7.15 12.46
N TYR A 215 -3.24 6.65 13.40
CA TYR A 215 -3.68 6.33 14.75
C TYR A 215 -2.56 6.61 15.76
N LYS A 216 -2.90 6.70 17.04
CA LYS A 216 -1.93 6.84 18.13
C LYS A 216 -2.04 5.63 19.05
N ASN A 217 -0.96 5.31 19.75
CA ASN A 217 -1.06 4.41 20.89
C ASN A 217 -1.57 5.23 22.08
N LEU A 218 -2.67 4.81 22.69
CA LEU A 218 -3.00 5.36 24.00
C LEU A 218 -2.07 4.72 25.04
N PRO A 219 -1.65 5.48 26.07
CA PRO A 219 -1.14 4.85 27.26
C PRO A 219 -2.20 3.87 27.77
N LYS A 220 -1.80 2.63 28.08
CA LYS A 220 -2.65 1.70 28.83
C LYS A 220 -3.11 2.44 30.08
N GLU A 221 -4.40 2.37 30.37
CA GLU A 221 -5.00 2.96 31.57
C GLU A 221 -4.07 2.72 32.77
N ILE A 222 -3.63 3.82 33.39
CA ILE A 222 -3.02 3.75 34.70
C ILE A 222 -4.19 3.51 35.63
N ASP A 223 -4.41 2.27 36.03
CA ASP A 223 -5.24 1.98 37.21
C ASP A 223 -4.61 2.74 38.38
N ILE A 224 -5.33 3.73 38.90
CA ILE A 224 -4.99 4.50 40.10
C ILE A 224 -5.52 3.75 41.32
#